data_AF-A0A2S8IEB5-F1
#
_entry.id   AF-A0A2S8IEB5-F1
#
_cell.length_a   1.000
_cell.length_b   1.000
_cell.length_c   1.000
_cell.angle_alpha   90.00
_cell.angle_beta   90.00
_cell.angle_gamma   90.00
#
_symmetry.space_group_name_H-M   'P 1'
#
loop_
_entity.id
_entity.type
_entity.pdbx_description
1 polymer ?
#
loop_
_entity_poly.entity_id
_entity_poly.type
_entity_poly.pdbx_seq_one_letter_code
_entity_poly.pdbx_strand_id
1 'polypeptide(L)' 'MAEYTKLDRDFAPVRSFNTRRIYVTAAGADWELLVDGARFFNTRERKGGGGAVDLVMHLWRVPFKQAVKMLREAGA' A
#
# COMPACT_ATOMS: atom_id res chain seq x y z
N MET A 1 2.56 11.25 -0.27
CA MET A 1 2.87 10.23 0.76
C MET A 1 1.64 10.00 1.63
N ALA A 2 1.50 8.81 2.21
CA ALA A 2 0.31 8.47 2.99
C ALA A 2 0.09 9.45 4.14
N GLU A 3 -1.14 9.91 4.29
CA GLU A 3 -1.53 10.90 5.29
C GLU A 3 -1.65 10.25 6.67
N TYR A 4 -2.09 8.99 6.68
CA TYR A 4 -2.21 8.20 7.89
C TYR A 4 -2.00 6.71 7.58
N THR A 5 -1.35 5.99 8.50
CA THR A 5 -1.19 4.53 8.43
C THR A 5 -1.45 3.93 9.79
N LYS A 6 -2.36 2.95 9.86
CA LYS A 6 -2.68 2.20 11.08
C LYS A 6 -2.51 0.72 10.84
N LEU A 7 -1.79 0.05 11.74
CA LEU A 7 -1.70 -1.41 11.77
C LEU A 7 -2.93 -2.00 12.45
N ASP A 8 -3.52 -3.01 11.81
CA ASP A 8 -4.52 -3.85 12.44
C ASP A 8 -3.85 -4.93 13.28
N ARG A 9 -4.06 -4.87 14.60
CA ARG A 9 -3.45 -5.79 15.57
C ARG A 9 -4.26 -7.07 15.78
N ASP A 10 -5.52 -7.07 15.40
CA ASP A 10 -6.43 -8.23 15.52
C ASP A 10 -6.38 -9.12 14.27
N PHE A 11 -5.66 -8.69 13.23
CA PHE A 11 -5.48 -9.49 12.03
C PHE A 11 -4.58 -10.71 12.30
N ALA A 12 -5.20 -11.89 12.31
CA ALA A 12 -4.51 -13.17 12.33
C ALA A 12 -4.33 -13.68 10.88
N PRO A 13 -3.10 -13.67 10.33
CA PRO A 13 -2.86 -14.21 8.99
C PRO A 13 -3.11 -15.72 8.94
N VAL A 14 -3.84 -16.18 7.92
CA VAL A 14 -4.23 -17.60 7.79
C VAL A 14 -3.21 -18.43 6.98
N ARG A 15 -2.50 -17.81 6.03
CA ARG A 15 -1.57 -18.52 5.11
C ARG A 15 -0.11 -18.13 5.27
N SER A 16 0.15 -16.86 5.55
CA SER A 16 1.50 -16.29 5.59
C SER A 16 1.66 -15.48 6.86
N PHE A 17 2.34 -16.04 7.87
CA PHE A 17 2.42 -15.47 9.22
C PHE A 17 3.08 -14.09 9.29
N ASN A 18 3.82 -13.68 8.25
CA ASN A 18 4.42 -12.36 8.15
C ASN A 18 3.49 -11.30 7.55
N THR A 19 2.33 -11.71 7.02
CA THR A 19 1.37 -10.80 6.43
C THR A 19 0.68 -9.99 7.51
N ARG A 20 0.72 -8.66 7.36
CA ARG A 20 0.05 -7.71 8.23
C ARG A 20 -1.07 -7.02 7.47
N ARG A 21 -2.18 -6.71 8.14
CA ARG A 21 -3.22 -5.84 7.59
C ARG A 21 -2.99 -4.42 8.07
N ILE A 22 -2.97 -3.47 7.15
CA ILE A 22 -2.85 -2.04 7.42
C ILE A 22 -4.00 -1.28 6.79
N TYR A 23 -4.40 -0.21 7.45
CA TYR A 23 -5.29 0.81 6.94
C TYR A 23 -4.45 2.04 6.57
N VAL A 24 -4.58 2.49 5.33
CA VAL A 24 -3.83 3.63 4.79
C VAL A 24 -4.81 4.67 4.30
N THR A 25 -4.68 5.91 4.78
CA THR A 25 -5.39 7.05 4.20
C THR A 25 -4.42 7.76 3.27
N ALA A 26 -4.74 7.82 1.98
CA ALA A 26 -3.92 8.46 0.96
C ALA A 26 -4.78 8.91 -0.21
N ALA A 27 -4.44 10.08 -0.77
CA ALA A 27 -5.11 10.65 -1.93
C ALA A 27 -6.62 10.88 -1.68
N GLY A 28 -6.98 11.24 -0.43
CA GLY A 28 -8.38 11.47 -0.04
C GLY A 28 -9.23 10.20 0.05
N ALA A 29 -8.61 9.01 0.10
CA ALA A 29 -9.30 7.73 0.23
C ALA A 29 -8.66 6.83 1.30
N ASP A 30 -9.47 5.97 1.89
CA ASP A 30 -9.05 4.94 2.84
C ASP A 30 -8.91 3.57 2.18
N TRP A 31 -7.78 2.94 2.43
CA TRP A 31 -7.33 1.71 1.80
C TRP A 31 -7.09 0.64 2.86
N GLU A 32 -7.58 -0.57 2.62
CA GLU A 32 -7.22 -1.76 3.41
C GLU A 32 -6.25 -2.60 2.59
N LEU A 33 -5.02 -2.75 3.10
CA LEU A 33 -3.95 -3.48 2.42
C LEU A 33 -3.42 -4.60 3.31
N LEU A 34 -3.18 -5.75 2.71
CA LEU A 34 -2.30 -6.77 3.27
C LEU A 34 -0.88 -6.48 2.80
N VAL A 35 0.08 -6.45 3.71
CA VAL A 35 1.49 -6.22 3.40
C VAL A 35 2.33 -7.41 3.87
N ASP A 36 3.21 -7.88 3.00
CA ASP A 36 4.14 -8.97 3.26
C ASP A 36 5.52 -8.58 2.69
N GLY A 37 6.39 -8.08 3.56
CA GLY A 37 7.65 -7.45 3.14
C GLY A 37 7.39 -6.23 2.24
N ALA A 38 7.94 -6.25 1.02
CA ALA A 38 7.76 -5.19 0.02
C ALA A 38 6.47 -5.31 -0.81
N ARG A 39 5.75 -6.43 -0.68
CA ARG A 39 4.52 -6.69 -1.44
C ARG A 39 3.31 -6.16 -0.69
N PHE A 40 2.33 -5.69 -1.44
CA PHE A 40 1.01 -5.35 -0.90
C PHE A 40 -0.11 -5.96 -1.73
N PHE A 41 -1.25 -6.18 -1.10
CA PHE A 41 -2.47 -6.65 -1.72
C PHE A 41 -3.69 -5.93 -1.14
N ASN A 42 -4.42 -5.24 -2.01
CA ASN A 42 -5.70 -4.62 -1.68
C ASN A 42 -6.82 -5.69 -1.76
N THR A 43 -7.40 -6.01 -0.61
CA THR A 43 -8.46 -7.02 -0.47
C THR A 43 -9.76 -6.60 -1.16
N ARG A 44 -10.05 -5.30 -1.20
CA ARG A 44 -11.29 -4.75 -1.76
C ARG A 44 -11.29 -4.74 -3.29
N GLU A 45 -10.18 -4.35 -3.90
CA GLU A 45 -10.04 -4.28 -5.36
C GLU A 45 -9.42 -5.56 -5.96
N ARG A 46 -8.95 -6.48 -5.12
CA ARG A 46 -8.25 -7.72 -5.52
C ARG A 46 -7.04 -7.46 -6.41
N LYS A 47 -6.32 -6.37 -6.12
CA LYS A 47 -5.11 -5.93 -6.84
C LYS A 47 -3.94 -5.85 -5.87
N GLY A 48 -2.74 -6.09 -6.35
CA GLY A 48 -1.53 -6.01 -5.54
C GLY A 48 -0.33 -5.58 -6.36
N GLY A 49 0.76 -5.30 -5.67
CA GLY A 49 2.01 -4.82 -6.26
C GLY A 49 3.23 -5.25 -5.44
N GLY A 50 4.41 -5.11 -6.03
CA GLY A 50 5.65 -5.67 -5.51
C GLY A 50 6.62 -4.66 -4.91
N GLY A 51 6.32 -3.37 -4.95
CA GLY A 51 7.17 -2.35 -4.36
C GLY A 51 6.53 -0.98 -4.22
N ALA A 52 7.32 -0.01 -3.78
CA ALA A 52 6.86 1.34 -3.48
C ALA A 52 6.23 2.05 -4.68
N VAL A 53 6.75 1.82 -5.90
CA VAL A 53 6.19 2.43 -7.13
C VAL A 53 4.79 1.90 -7.40
N ASP A 54 4.60 0.58 -7.35
CA ASP A 54 3.29 -0.04 -7.53
C ASP A 54 2.29 0.46 -6.47
N LEU A 55 2.76 0.64 -5.24
CA LEU A 55 1.93 1.16 -4.15
C LEU A 55 1.49 2.60 -4.43
N VAL A 56 2.39 3.45 -4.92
CA VAL A 56 2.03 4.83 -5.28
C VAL A 56 1.07 4.85 -6.47
N MET A 57 1.31 4.03 -7.49
CA MET A 57 0.37 3.90 -8.62
C MET A 57 -1.01 3.45 -8.15
N HIS A 58 -1.08 2.51 -7.21
CA HIS A 58 -2.33 1.99 -6.66
C HIS A 58 -3.09 3.05 -5.87
N LEU A 59 -2.42 3.71 -4.91
CA LEU A 59 -3.03 4.66 -3.99
C LEU A 59 -3.39 6.00 -4.65
N TRP A 60 -2.50 6.54 -5.49
CA TRP A 60 -2.72 7.84 -6.16
C TRP A 60 -3.36 7.71 -7.55
N ARG A 61 -3.55 6.49 -8.06
CA ARG A 61 -4.14 6.21 -9.39
C ARG A 61 -3.44 6.96 -10.53
N VAL A 62 -2.12 7.02 -10.45
CA VAL A 62 -1.25 7.71 -11.41
C VAL A 62 -0.44 6.73 -12.26
N PRO A 63 0.00 7.12 -13.47
CA PRO A 63 0.88 6.29 -14.29
C PRO A 63 2.29 6.19 -13.68
N PHE A 64 3.03 5.16 -14.09
CA PHE A 64 4.36 4.82 -13.57
C PHE A 64 5.34 6.00 -13.49
N LYS A 65 5.46 6.80 -14.57
CA LYS A 65 6.39 7.96 -14.58
C LYS A 65 6.08 8.96 -13.48
N GLN A 66 4.79 9.22 -13.22
CA GLN A 66 4.37 10.12 -12.18
C GLN A 66 4.59 9.51 -10.80
N ALA A 67 4.32 8.21 -10.61
CA ALA A 67 4.60 7.51 -9.36
C ALA A 67 6.10 7.53 -8.99
N VAL A 68 6.99 7.29 -9.95
CA VAL A 68 8.45 7.38 -9.75
C VAL A 68 8.86 8.81 -9.36
N LYS A 69 8.29 9.82 -10.04
CA LYS A 69 8.56 11.23 -9.71
C LYS A 69 8.15 11.53 -8.26
N MET A 70 6.94 11.14 -7.88
CA MET A 70 6.42 11.36 -6.52
C MET A 70 7.27 10.67 -5.45
N LEU A 71 7.80 9.47 -5.72
CA LEU A 71 8.70 8.79 -4.78
C LEU A 71 10.04 9.49 -4.64
N ARG A 72 10.63 9.95 -5.75
CA ARG A 72 11.89 10.73 -5.73
C ARG A 72 11.73 12.04 -4.97
N GLU A 73 10.64 12.76 -5.21
CA GLU A 73 10.33 14.02 -4.52
C GLU A 73 10.10 13.82 -3.02
N ALA A 74 9.67 12.63 -2.62
CA ALA A 74 9.37 12.31 -1.24
C ALA A 74 10.57 11.73 -0.45
N GLY A 75 11.76 11.65 -1.04
CA GLY A 75 13.00 11.28 -0.35
C GLY A 75 13.30 9.78 -0.29
N ALA A 76 13.03 9.04 -1.37
CA ALA A 76 13.52 7.68 -1.59
C ALA A 76 14.89 7.66 -2.29
#